data_AF-A0A959I0D4-F1
#
_entry.id   AF-A0A959I0D4-F1
#
_cell.length_a   1.000
_cell.length_b   1.000
_cell.length_c   1.000
_cell.angle_alpha   90.00
_cell.angle_beta   90.00
_cell.angle_gamma   90.00
#
_symmetry.space_group_name_H-M   'P 1'
#
loop_
_entity.id
_entity.type
_entity.pdbx_description
1 polymer ?
#
loop_
_entity_poly.entity_id
_entity_poly.type
_entity_poly.pdbx_seq_one_letter_code
_entity_poly.pdbx_strand_id
1 'polypeptide(L)'
;MLSRRNVRIKVMQMLYSMSRDSKLGVNDMVNRYRTSIHKSFELYLFCLLSLMRIAGYAKQDEAKKSAKLLPTEEDKQFTAKLGDNLLMKSLAAHEGLQRLFRNYKLTNRIDTDNIRLFYTDFAKSDEYRGYIMQNDDSPESHREILLLLYKHLLSNEAYDEFIEDNYSNWIDDKSLVAGAIKKTIKGLPATGDFYEEFRPN
;
A
#
# COMPACT_ATOMS: atom_id res chain seq x y z
N MET A 1 -8.67 8.10 -10.88
CA MET A 1 -8.08 8.41 -9.55
C MET A 1 -8.15 9.87 -9.10
N LEU A 2 -8.18 10.88 -9.99
CA LEU A 2 -8.01 12.28 -9.57
C LEU A 2 -9.21 12.84 -8.79
N SER A 3 -8.93 13.53 -7.67
CA SER A 3 -9.93 14.27 -6.90
C SER A 3 -9.84 15.78 -7.19
N ARG A 4 -10.96 16.51 -7.00
CA ARG A 4 -10.98 17.98 -7.16
C ARG A 4 -9.97 18.69 -6.25
N ARG A 5 -9.64 18.13 -5.09
CA ARG A 5 -8.61 18.65 -4.18
C ARG A 5 -7.23 18.45 -4.78
N ASN A 6 -6.95 17.25 -5.27
CA ASN A 6 -5.65 16.90 -5.84
C ASN A 6 -5.31 17.70 -7.10
N VAL A 7 -6.28 17.87 -8.00
CA VAL A 7 -6.14 18.73 -9.20
C VAL A 7 -5.79 20.16 -8.79
N ARG A 8 -6.48 20.73 -7.79
CA ARG A 8 -6.20 22.09 -7.29
C ARG A 8 -4.78 22.23 -6.75
N ILE A 9 -4.32 21.27 -5.93
CA ILE A 9 -2.96 21.29 -5.37
C ILE A 9 -1.93 21.26 -6.49
N LYS A 10 -2.02 20.29 -7.41
CA LYS A 10 -1.05 20.14 -8.51
C LYS A 10 -1.05 21.35 -9.45
N VAL A 11 -2.22 21.92 -9.79
CA VAL A 11 -2.31 23.14 -10.61
C VAL A 11 -1.67 24.33 -9.88
N MET A 12 -1.93 24.52 -8.59
CA MET A 12 -1.30 25.59 -7.81
C MET A 12 0.23 25.43 -7.73
N GLN A 13 0.74 24.20 -7.60
CA GLN A 13 2.18 23.93 -7.64
C GLN A 13 2.81 24.33 -8.98
N MET A 14 2.11 24.05 -10.10
CA MET A 14 2.58 24.47 -11.43
C MET A 14 2.58 25.99 -11.57
N LEU A 15 1.49 26.65 -11.19
CA LEU A 15 1.37 28.11 -11.26
C LEU A 15 2.43 28.81 -10.38
N TYR A 16 2.67 28.28 -9.18
CA TYR A 16 3.71 28.78 -8.28
C TYR A 16 5.12 28.57 -8.85
N SER A 17 5.39 27.43 -9.48
CA SER A 17 6.68 27.21 -10.16
C SER A 17 6.89 28.22 -11.28
N MET A 18 5.85 28.46 -12.08
CA MET A 18 5.88 29.41 -13.20
C MET A 18 6.00 30.87 -12.74
N SER A 19 5.42 31.23 -11.59
CA SER A 19 5.57 32.59 -11.04
C SER A 19 6.98 32.85 -10.49
N ARG A 20 7.72 31.80 -10.12
CA ARG A 20 9.09 31.90 -9.61
C ARG A 20 10.17 31.85 -10.67
N ASP A 21 9.91 31.23 -11.81
CA ASP A 21 10.86 31.12 -12.91
C ASP A 21 10.19 31.51 -14.23
N SER A 22 10.52 32.71 -14.71
CA SER A 22 9.99 33.29 -15.94
C SER A 22 10.44 32.58 -17.21
N LYS A 23 11.39 31.63 -17.12
CA LYS A 23 11.82 30.79 -18.24
C LYS A 23 10.92 29.58 -18.46
N LEU A 24 10.05 29.25 -17.49
CA LEU A 24 9.17 28.10 -17.59
C LEU A 24 7.95 28.43 -18.46
N GLY A 25 7.80 27.67 -19.55
CA GLY A 25 6.65 27.80 -20.44
C GLY A 25 5.43 27.04 -19.93
N VAL A 26 4.27 27.37 -20.47
CA VAL A 26 3.01 26.66 -20.19
C VAL A 26 3.11 25.17 -20.55
N ASN A 27 3.76 24.85 -21.67
CA ASN A 27 3.95 23.46 -22.10
C ASN A 27 4.78 22.64 -21.11
N ASP A 28 5.81 23.24 -20.49
CA ASP A 28 6.59 22.59 -19.44
C ASP A 28 5.72 22.26 -18.23
N MET A 29 4.83 23.19 -17.85
CA MET A 29 3.91 23.00 -16.73
C MET A 29 2.87 21.92 -17.01
N VAL A 30 2.33 21.86 -18.23
CA VAL A 30 1.41 20.79 -18.64
C VAL A 30 2.12 19.43 -18.58
N ASN A 31 3.35 19.33 -19.05
CA ASN A 31 4.13 18.10 -18.98
C ASN A 31 4.44 17.70 -17.52
N ARG A 32 4.87 18.64 -16.67
CA ARG A 32 5.08 18.39 -15.24
C ARG A 32 3.80 17.95 -14.53
N TYR A 33 2.67 18.57 -14.85
CA TYR A 33 1.37 18.17 -14.33
C TYR A 33 1.03 16.72 -14.71
N ARG A 34 1.16 16.35 -15.99
CA ARG A 34 0.95 14.97 -16.46
C ARG A 34 1.85 13.98 -15.72
N THR A 35 3.14 14.28 -15.63
CA THR A 35 4.10 13.46 -14.88
C THR A 35 3.70 13.31 -13.41
N SER A 36 3.23 14.40 -12.78
CA SER A 36 2.75 14.38 -11.39
C SER A 36 1.53 13.48 -11.20
N ILE A 37 0.63 13.39 -12.18
CA ILE A 37 -0.50 12.45 -12.13
C ILE A 37 -0.01 11.01 -12.26
N HIS A 38 0.90 10.73 -13.21
CA HIS A 38 1.49 9.40 -13.36
C HIS A 38 2.21 8.96 -12.08
N LYS A 39 2.93 9.88 -11.42
CA LYS A 39 3.56 9.63 -10.13
C LYS A 39 2.57 9.30 -9.02
N SER A 40 1.39 9.91 -8.99
CA SER A 40 0.34 9.53 -8.05
C SER A 40 -0.12 8.07 -8.25
N PHE A 41 -0.21 7.62 -9.51
CA PHE A 41 -0.59 6.23 -9.82
C PHE A 41 0.52 5.23 -9.47
N GLU A 42 1.78 5.57 -9.76
CA GLU A 42 2.93 4.80 -9.30
C GLU A 42 2.94 4.66 -7.77
N LEU A 43 2.67 5.76 -7.06
CA LEU A 43 2.57 5.80 -5.60
C LEU A 43 1.43 4.90 -5.08
N TYR A 44 0.27 4.92 -5.73
CA TYR A 44 -0.82 4.00 -5.41
C TYR A 44 -0.39 2.53 -5.55
N LEU A 45 0.26 2.17 -6.66
CA LEU A 45 0.76 0.81 -6.87
C LEU A 45 1.83 0.44 -5.83
N PHE A 46 2.68 1.39 -5.45
CA PHE A 46 3.70 1.18 -4.44
C PHE A 46 3.10 0.93 -3.06
N CYS A 47 2.12 1.72 -2.63
CA CYS A 47 1.39 1.51 -1.37
C CYS A 47 0.60 0.19 -1.37
N LEU A 48 0.06 -0.23 -2.52
CA LEU A 48 -0.62 -1.52 -2.63
C LEU A 48 0.39 -2.67 -2.48
N LEU A 49 1.54 -2.57 -3.15
CA LEU A 49 2.60 -3.57 -3.04
C LEU A 49 3.19 -3.63 -1.62
N SER A 50 3.41 -2.49 -0.95
CA SER A 50 3.88 -2.46 0.43
C SER A 50 2.90 -3.15 1.37
N LEU A 51 1.60 -2.84 1.27
CA LEU A 51 0.55 -3.52 2.04
C LEU A 51 0.58 -5.04 1.82
N MET A 52 0.70 -5.48 0.57
CA MET A 52 0.76 -6.91 0.25
C MET A 52 1.99 -7.59 0.86
N ARG A 53 3.15 -6.93 0.84
CA ARG A 53 4.41 -7.46 1.40
C ARG A 53 4.36 -7.52 2.92
N ILE A 54 3.79 -6.51 3.58
CA ILE A 54 3.60 -6.46 5.04
C ILE A 54 2.65 -7.58 5.48
N ALA A 55 1.49 -7.73 4.84
CA ALA A 55 0.58 -8.84 5.12
C ALA A 55 1.22 -10.20 4.86
N GLY A 56 1.97 -10.33 3.76
CA GLY A 56 2.68 -11.55 3.37
C GLY A 56 3.80 -11.96 4.34
N TYR A 57 4.35 -11.03 5.13
CA TYR A 57 5.38 -11.32 6.12
C TYR A 57 4.86 -12.26 7.23
N ALA A 58 3.54 -12.34 7.45
CA ALA A 58 2.93 -13.31 8.37
C ALA A 58 3.38 -14.77 8.11
N LYS A 59 3.65 -15.14 6.84
CA LYS A 59 4.17 -16.46 6.47
C LYS A 59 5.59 -16.69 6.95
N GLN A 60 6.42 -15.65 6.92
CA GLN A 60 7.78 -15.73 7.46
C GLN A 60 7.76 -15.77 8.98
N ASP A 61 6.83 -15.07 9.62
CA ASP A 61 6.64 -15.10 11.07
C ASP A 61 6.20 -16.48 11.55
N GLU A 62 5.27 -17.12 10.85
CA GLU A 62 4.85 -18.51 11.09
C GLU A 62 6.03 -19.49 10.97
N ALA A 63 6.83 -19.38 9.91
CA ALA A 63 8.03 -20.19 9.73
C ALA A 63 9.06 -19.98 10.86
N LYS A 64 9.22 -18.74 11.34
CA LYS A 64 10.13 -18.42 12.46
C LYS A 64 9.63 -18.96 13.78
N LYS A 65 8.32 -18.88 14.06
CA LYS A 65 7.69 -19.37 15.28
C LYS A 65 7.72 -20.89 15.37
N SER A 66 7.41 -21.57 14.27
CA SER A 66 7.47 -23.04 14.17
C SER A 66 8.89 -23.60 14.27
N ALA A 67 9.91 -22.85 13.85
CA ALA A 67 11.31 -23.24 13.97
C ALA A 67 11.95 -22.99 15.35
N LYS A 68 11.23 -22.39 16.31
CA LYS A 68 11.77 -22.16 17.66
C LYS A 68 12.05 -23.48 18.36
N LEU A 69 13.19 -23.59 19.04
CA LEU A 69 13.56 -24.76 19.85
C LEU A 69 12.61 -24.97 21.04
N LEU A 70 12.02 -23.89 21.56
CA LEU A 70 11.06 -23.92 22.65
C LEU A 70 9.85 -23.02 22.30
N PRO A 71 8.89 -23.51 21.50
CA PRO A 71 7.73 -22.72 21.09
C PRO A 71 6.72 -22.61 22.23
N THR A 72 6.15 -21.42 22.42
CA THR A 72 5.02 -21.20 23.32
C THR A 72 3.74 -21.83 22.73
N GLU A 73 2.71 -22.04 23.55
CA GLU A 73 1.41 -22.52 23.03
C GLU A 73 0.81 -21.55 21.99
N GLU A 74 1.00 -20.25 22.18
CA GLU A 74 0.62 -19.22 21.20
C GLU A 74 1.41 -19.35 19.88
N ASP A 75 2.69 -19.70 19.94
CA ASP A 75 3.50 -19.92 18.74
C ASP A 75 3.05 -21.16 17.97
N LYS A 76 2.55 -22.19 18.65
CA LYS A 76 2.01 -23.42 18.02
C LYS A 76 0.64 -23.18 17.37
N GLN A 77 -0.17 -22.32 17.96
CA GLN A 77 -1.51 -21.98 17.44
C GLN A 77 -1.47 -20.87 16.37
N PHE A 78 -0.35 -20.15 16.26
CA PHE A 78 -0.20 -19.09 15.27
C PHE A 78 -0.32 -19.63 13.84
N THR A 79 -1.16 -18.98 13.04
CA THR A 79 -1.31 -19.25 11.61
C THR A 79 -1.06 -17.99 10.80
N ALA A 80 -0.48 -18.12 9.60
CA ALA A 80 -0.24 -17.00 8.70
C ALA A 80 -1.52 -16.44 8.01
N LYS A 81 -2.65 -16.42 8.72
CA LYS A 81 -3.99 -16.05 8.25
C LYS A 81 -4.03 -14.69 7.54
N LEU A 82 -3.23 -13.72 7.99
CA LEU A 82 -3.15 -12.40 7.35
C LEU A 82 -2.53 -12.45 5.95
N GLY A 83 -1.53 -13.29 5.75
CA GLY A 83 -0.81 -13.41 4.48
C GLY A 83 -1.34 -14.50 3.56
N ASP A 84 -2.12 -15.46 4.08
CA ASP A 84 -2.60 -16.63 3.34
C ASP A 84 -4.12 -16.67 3.09
N ASN A 85 -4.85 -15.61 3.44
CA ASN A 85 -6.28 -15.52 3.12
C ASN A 85 -6.57 -15.40 1.62
N LEU A 86 -7.83 -15.65 1.27
CA LEU A 86 -8.35 -15.58 -0.10
C LEU A 86 -8.07 -14.23 -0.79
N LEU A 87 -8.21 -13.11 -0.06
CA LEU A 87 -8.05 -11.77 -0.63
C LEU A 87 -6.60 -11.51 -1.04
N MET A 88 -5.66 -11.86 -0.16
CA MET A 88 -4.23 -11.74 -0.41
C MET A 88 -3.78 -12.67 -1.54
N LYS A 89 -4.29 -13.91 -1.57
CA LYS A 89 -4.07 -14.85 -2.68
C LYS A 89 -4.59 -14.28 -4.00
N SER A 90 -5.77 -13.65 -4.01
CA SER A 90 -6.34 -13.05 -5.22
C SER A 90 -5.46 -11.92 -5.77
N LEU A 91 -4.89 -11.06 -4.91
CA LEU A 91 -3.96 -10.01 -5.32
C LEU A 91 -2.62 -10.58 -5.82
N ALA A 92 -2.09 -11.59 -5.15
CA ALA A 92 -0.84 -12.24 -5.54
C ALA A 92 -0.95 -12.95 -6.90
N ALA A 93 -2.09 -13.60 -7.18
CA ALA A 93 -2.34 -14.32 -8.43
C ALA A 93 -2.71 -13.40 -9.60
N HIS A 94 -3.00 -12.11 -9.36
CA HIS A 94 -3.47 -11.21 -10.41
C HIS A 94 -2.36 -10.80 -11.39
N GLU A 95 -2.30 -11.45 -12.55
CA GLU A 95 -1.22 -11.26 -13.53
C GLU A 95 -1.02 -9.81 -14.00
N GLY A 96 -2.12 -9.10 -14.28
CA GLY A 96 -2.08 -7.71 -14.71
C GLY A 96 -1.41 -6.77 -13.69
N LEU A 97 -1.76 -6.93 -12.42
CA LEU A 97 -1.12 -6.24 -11.30
C LEU A 97 0.36 -6.60 -11.17
N GLN A 98 0.71 -7.90 -11.26
CA GLN A 98 2.11 -8.34 -11.21
C GLN A 98 2.93 -7.76 -12.37
N ARG A 99 2.34 -7.65 -13.57
CA ARG A 99 2.96 -6.99 -14.72
C ARG A 99 3.21 -5.50 -14.45
N LEU A 100 2.27 -4.79 -13.84
CA LEU A 100 2.47 -3.39 -13.46
C LEU A 100 3.62 -3.23 -12.46
N PHE A 101 3.67 -4.07 -11.41
CA PHE A 101 4.77 -4.02 -10.44
C PHE A 101 6.14 -4.22 -11.07
N ARG A 102 6.25 -5.11 -12.06
CA ARG A 102 7.49 -5.30 -12.86
C ARG A 102 7.79 -4.11 -13.75
N ASN A 103 6.81 -3.61 -14.50
CA ASN A 103 6.99 -2.50 -15.43
C ASN A 103 7.48 -1.23 -14.73
N TYR A 104 6.91 -0.93 -13.55
CA TYR A 104 7.32 0.22 -12.73
C TYR A 104 8.52 -0.08 -11.81
N LYS A 105 9.09 -1.29 -11.87
CA LYS A 105 10.24 -1.74 -11.07
C LYS A 105 10.06 -1.50 -9.56
N LEU A 106 8.84 -1.68 -9.06
CA LEU A 106 8.45 -1.34 -7.68
C LEU A 106 9.02 -2.33 -6.66
N THR A 107 9.21 -3.59 -7.05
CA THR A 107 9.69 -4.64 -6.13
C THR A 107 11.07 -4.34 -5.56
N ASN A 108 11.95 -3.71 -6.32
CA ASN A 108 13.32 -3.42 -5.89
C ASN A 108 13.41 -2.21 -4.94
N ARG A 109 12.31 -1.45 -4.80
CA ARG A 109 12.24 -0.27 -3.94
C ARG A 109 11.73 -0.57 -2.53
N ILE A 110 11.24 -1.80 -2.30
CA ILE A 110 10.74 -2.22 -1.01
C ILE A 110 11.86 -2.94 -0.27
N ASP A 111 12.29 -2.33 0.83
CA ASP A 111 13.23 -2.93 1.76
C ASP A 111 12.52 -3.94 2.68
N THR A 112 13.07 -5.15 2.77
CA THR A 112 12.56 -6.22 3.64
C THR A 112 12.62 -5.87 5.12
N ASP A 113 13.57 -5.03 5.55
CA ASP A 113 13.68 -4.64 6.96
C ASP A 113 12.54 -3.70 7.37
N ASN A 114 12.18 -2.75 6.50
CA ASN A 114 10.99 -1.92 6.66
C ASN A 114 9.71 -2.77 6.72
N ILE A 115 9.59 -3.77 5.84
CA ILE A 115 8.44 -4.70 5.86
C ILE A 115 8.33 -5.44 7.19
N ARG A 116 9.45 -5.96 7.69
CA ARG A 116 9.51 -6.63 8.99
C ARG A 116 9.15 -5.68 10.13
N LEU A 117 9.67 -4.45 10.11
CA LEU A 117 9.42 -3.43 11.11
C LEU A 117 7.91 -3.13 11.21
N PHE A 118 7.28 -2.81 10.08
CA PHE A 118 5.87 -2.47 10.02
C PHE A 118 4.96 -3.65 10.41
N TYR A 119 5.27 -4.85 9.95
CA TYR A 119 4.52 -6.04 10.37
C TYR A 119 4.65 -6.28 11.87
N THR A 120 5.87 -6.21 12.42
CA THR A 120 6.13 -6.49 13.84
C THR A 120 5.45 -5.44 14.73
N ASP A 121 5.39 -4.20 14.27
CA ASP A 121 4.67 -3.13 14.95
C ASP A 121 3.16 -3.38 14.94
N PHE A 122 2.57 -3.66 13.77
CA PHE A 122 1.16 -4.01 13.67
C PHE A 122 0.80 -5.28 14.45
N ALA A 123 1.70 -6.26 14.52
CA ALA A 123 1.46 -7.51 15.22
C ALA A 123 1.34 -7.35 16.75
N LYS A 124 1.77 -6.21 17.30
CA LYS A 124 1.57 -5.86 18.71
C LYS A 124 0.17 -5.30 19.00
N SER A 125 -0.58 -4.91 17.96
CA SER A 125 -1.92 -4.34 18.11
C SER A 125 -2.90 -5.38 18.63
N ASP A 126 -3.85 -4.94 19.46
CA ASP A 126 -4.87 -5.81 20.02
C ASP A 126 -5.85 -6.27 18.93
N GLU A 127 -6.06 -5.43 17.91
CA GLU A 127 -6.85 -5.76 16.73
C GLU A 127 -6.26 -6.96 15.97
N TYR A 128 -4.94 -6.99 15.77
CA TYR A 128 -4.30 -8.12 15.11
C TYR A 128 -4.36 -9.40 15.95
N ARG A 129 -4.08 -9.29 17.25
CA ARG A 129 -4.17 -10.44 18.16
C ARG A 129 -5.57 -11.02 18.20
N GLY A 130 -6.60 -10.18 18.29
CA GLY A 130 -8.00 -10.59 18.22
C GLY A 130 -8.32 -11.28 16.89
N TYR A 131 -7.81 -10.76 15.78
CA TYR A 131 -8.01 -11.34 14.45
C TYR A 131 -7.39 -12.74 14.26
N ILE A 132 -6.26 -13.00 14.91
CA ILE A 132 -5.61 -14.32 14.90
C ILE A 132 -6.30 -15.30 15.84
N MET A 133 -6.81 -14.83 16.99
CA MET A 133 -7.52 -15.68 17.96
C MET A 133 -8.92 -16.08 17.51
N GLN A 134 -9.59 -15.28 16.68
CA GLN A 134 -10.90 -15.64 16.15
C GLN A 134 -10.82 -16.77 15.12
N ASN A 135 -11.77 -17.70 15.17
CA ASN A 135 -11.92 -18.78 14.19
C ASN A 135 -12.74 -18.36 12.95
N ASP A 136 -12.91 -17.06 12.72
CA ASP A 136 -13.63 -16.53 11.56
C ASP A 136 -12.70 -16.34 10.35
N ASP A 137 -12.91 -17.12 9.29
CA ASP A 137 -12.16 -17.06 8.02
C ASP A 137 -12.98 -16.41 6.88
N SER A 138 -13.94 -15.56 7.23
CA SER A 138 -14.76 -14.85 6.25
C SER A 138 -13.98 -13.79 5.46
N PRO A 139 -14.33 -13.57 4.17
CA PRO A 139 -13.79 -12.45 3.39
C PRO A 139 -13.98 -11.09 4.07
N GLU A 140 -15.08 -10.90 4.78
CA GLU A 140 -15.42 -9.67 5.50
C GLU A 140 -14.40 -9.39 6.61
N SER A 141 -14.10 -10.40 7.43
CA SER A 141 -13.09 -10.34 8.49
C SER A 141 -11.70 -10.03 7.94
N HIS A 142 -11.32 -10.66 6.82
CA HIS A 142 -10.07 -10.37 6.13
C HIS A 142 -10.01 -8.93 5.58
N ARG A 143 -11.11 -8.41 5.03
CA ARG A 143 -11.15 -7.01 4.56
C ARG A 143 -10.98 -6.04 5.72
N GLU A 144 -11.62 -6.31 6.85
CA GLU A 144 -11.54 -5.45 8.02
C GLU A 144 -10.12 -5.36 8.56
N ILE A 145 -9.44 -6.50 8.75
CA ILE A 145 -8.05 -6.47 9.25
C ILE A 145 -7.09 -5.80 8.26
N LEU A 146 -7.31 -5.93 6.95
CA LEU A 146 -6.49 -5.24 5.94
C LEU A 146 -6.72 -3.71 5.97
N LEU A 147 -7.95 -3.26 6.23
CA LEU A 147 -8.25 -1.84 6.43
C LEU A 147 -7.63 -1.31 7.72
N LEU A 148 -7.63 -2.10 8.79
CA LEU A 148 -6.99 -1.76 10.07
C LEU A 148 -5.47 -1.71 9.93
N LEU A 149 -4.87 -2.70 9.27
CA LEU A 149 -3.44 -2.69 8.91
C LEU A 149 -3.08 -1.42 8.15
N TYR A 150 -3.81 -1.11 7.08
CA TYR A 150 -3.51 0.09 6.30
C TYR A 150 -3.72 1.38 7.09
N LYS A 151 -4.72 1.45 7.97
CA LYS A 151 -4.92 2.57 8.89
C LYS A 151 -3.73 2.71 9.86
N HIS A 152 -3.25 1.60 10.41
CA HIS A 152 -2.09 1.57 11.30
C HIS A 152 -0.84 2.11 10.60
N LEU A 153 -0.59 1.68 9.35
CA LEU A 153 0.51 2.18 8.54
C LEU A 153 0.40 3.69 8.28
N LEU A 154 -0.77 4.20 7.92
CA LEU A 154 -0.96 5.64 7.65
C LEU A 154 -0.76 6.55 8.88
N SER A 155 -0.85 5.99 10.08
CA SER A 155 -0.61 6.69 11.35
C SER A 155 0.83 6.54 11.85
N ASN A 156 1.65 5.72 11.19
CA ASN A 156 3.02 5.44 11.58
C ASN A 156 3.99 6.40 10.85
N GLU A 157 4.71 7.24 11.59
CA GLU A 157 5.65 8.22 11.02
C GLU A 157 6.76 7.56 10.19
N ALA A 158 7.29 6.42 10.62
CA ALA A 158 8.31 5.69 9.86
C ALA A 158 7.77 5.16 8.53
N TYR A 159 6.45 4.90 8.44
CA TYR A 159 5.82 4.56 7.16
C TYR A 159 5.70 5.79 6.26
N ASP A 160 5.41 6.97 6.81
CA ASP A 160 5.42 8.21 6.03
C ASP A 160 6.80 8.50 5.44
N GLU A 161 7.86 8.39 6.24
CA GLU A 161 9.26 8.53 5.79
C GLU A 161 9.61 7.51 4.70
N PHE A 162 9.29 6.23 4.91
CA PHE A 162 9.54 5.17 3.93
C PHE A 162 8.87 5.44 2.57
N ILE A 163 7.65 5.96 2.57
CA ILE A 163 6.95 6.31 1.32
C ILE A 163 7.57 7.57 0.69
N GLU A 164 7.90 8.58 1.50
CA GLU A 164 8.46 9.86 1.05
C GLU A 164 9.85 9.71 0.41
N ASP A 165 10.70 8.83 0.97
CA ASP A 165 12.00 8.46 0.39
C ASP A 165 11.90 7.94 -1.05
N ASN A 166 10.76 7.34 -1.39
CA ASN A 166 10.48 6.81 -2.73
C ASN A 166 9.66 7.77 -3.59
N TYR A 167 8.82 8.60 -2.96
CA TYR A 167 7.86 9.48 -3.61
C TYR A 167 7.69 10.76 -2.81
N SER A 168 8.44 11.81 -3.19
CA SER A 168 8.38 13.13 -2.57
C SER A 168 7.00 13.82 -2.64
N ASN A 169 6.11 13.34 -3.50
CA ASN A 169 4.72 13.81 -3.60
C ASN A 169 3.78 13.15 -2.57
N TRP A 170 4.31 12.35 -1.63
CA TRP A 170 3.53 11.61 -0.64
C TRP A 170 2.57 12.51 0.13
N ILE A 171 3.06 13.60 0.73
CA ILE A 171 2.27 14.50 1.59
C ILE A 171 1.02 15.02 0.85
N ASP A 172 1.19 15.43 -0.40
CA ASP A 172 0.11 15.99 -1.23
C ASP A 172 -0.89 14.93 -1.71
N ASP A 173 -0.40 13.72 -2.00
CA ASP A 173 -1.18 12.65 -2.61
C ASP A 173 -1.68 11.62 -1.57
N LYS A 174 -1.23 11.68 -0.31
CA LYS A 174 -1.56 10.72 0.77
C LYS A 174 -3.06 10.50 0.90
N SER A 175 -3.84 11.58 0.94
CA SER A 175 -5.30 11.50 1.04
C SER A 175 -5.95 10.86 -0.19
N LEU A 176 -5.40 11.08 -1.39
CA LEU A 176 -5.90 10.50 -2.63
C LEU A 176 -5.63 8.99 -2.66
N VAL A 177 -4.38 8.62 -2.41
CA VAL A 177 -3.90 7.24 -2.42
C VAL A 177 -4.55 6.43 -1.32
N ALA A 178 -4.73 6.99 -0.13
CA ALA A 178 -5.44 6.34 0.96
C ALA A 178 -6.89 5.99 0.59
N GLY A 179 -7.58 6.88 -0.13
CA GLY A 179 -8.92 6.61 -0.65
C GLY A 179 -8.93 5.49 -1.70
N ALA A 180 -7.97 5.50 -2.63
CA ALA A 180 -7.84 4.49 -3.67
C ALA A 180 -7.52 3.10 -3.09
N ILE A 181 -6.59 3.01 -2.13
CA ILE A 181 -6.27 1.76 -1.43
C ILE A 181 -7.48 1.24 -0.64
N LYS A 182 -8.18 2.10 0.11
CA LYS A 182 -9.41 1.69 0.82
C LYS A 182 -10.47 1.14 -0.13
N LYS A 183 -10.66 1.78 -1.29
CA LYS A 183 -11.60 1.31 -2.32
C LYS A 183 -11.16 -0.04 -2.89
N THR A 184 -9.86 -0.19 -3.14
CA THR A 184 -9.26 -1.45 -3.62
C THR A 184 -9.50 -2.59 -2.63
N ILE A 185 -9.17 -2.40 -1.35
CA ILE A 185 -9.36 -3.42 -0.30
C ILE A 185 -10.83 -3.83 -0.20
N LYS A 186 -11.75 -2.87 -0.23
CA LYS A 186 -13.21 -3.13 -0.20
C LYS A 186 -13.70 -3.89 -1.43
N GLY A 187 -13.06 -3.70 -2.58
CA GLY A 187 -13.38 -4.39 -3.83
C GLY A 187 -12.81 -5.80 -3.96
N LEU A 188 -11.99 -6.27 -3.00
CA LEU A 188 -11.43 -7.63 -3.04
C LEU A 188 -12.53 -8.70 -2.81
N PRO A 189 -12.42 -9.91 -3.37
CA PRO A 189 -11.30 -10.47 -4.15
C PRO A 189 -11.04 -9.75 -5.48
N ALA A 190 -9.78 -9.69 -5.91
CA ALA A 190 -9.38 -8.98 -7.11
C ALA A 190 -9.99 -9.63 -8.37
N THR A 191 -10.90 -8.92 -9.05
CA THR A 191 -11.56 -9.38 -10.28
C THR A 191 -11.42 -8.32 -11.36
N GLY A 192 -11.04 -8.75 -12.57
CA GLY A 192 -10.73 -7.86 -13.69
C GLY A 192 -9.60 -6.86 -13.37
N ASP A 193 -9.35 -5.92 -14.29
CA ASP A 193 -8.31 -4.91 -14.11
C ASP A 193 -8.80 -3.76 -13.22
N PHE A 194 -9.06 -4.05 -11.93
CA PHE A 194 -9.60 -3.09 -10.94
C PHE A 194 -8.76 -1.81 -10.82
N TYR A 195 -7.47 -1.87 -11.15
CA TYR A 195 -6.55 -0.73 -11.08
C TYR A 195 -6.71 0.27 -12.24
N GLU A 196 -7.40 -0.10 -13.33
CA GLU A 196 -7.59 0.78 -14.48
C GLU A 196 -8.44 2.01 -14.15
N GLU A 197 -9.37 1.92 -13.19
CA GLU A 197 -10.11 3.11 -12.71
C GLU A 197 -9.21 4.16 -12.04
N PHE A 198 -8.02 3.72 -11.61
CA PHE A 198 -7.02 4.58 -11.00
C PHE A 198 -5.96 5.06 -11.98
N ARG A 199 -5.90 4.46 -13.17
CA ARG A 199 -4.90 4.81 -14.16
C ARG A 199 -5.15 6.22 -14.72
N PRO A 200 -4.11 7.05 -14.89
CA PRO A 200 -4.24 8.30 -15.63
C PRO A 200 -4.53 8.04 -17.10
N ASN A 201 -5.52 8.78 -17.63
CA ASN A 201 -5.81 8.88 -19.05
C ASN A 201 -4.87 9.85 -19.76
#